data_AF-A0A9Q3L2J7-F1
#
_entry.id   AF-A0A9Q3L2J7-F1
#
_cell.length_a   1.000
_cell.length_b   1.000
_cell.length_c   1.000
_cell.angle_alpha   90.00
_cell.angle_beta   90.00
_cell.angle_gamma   90.00
#
_symmetry.space_group_name_H-M   'P 1'
#
loop_
_entity.id
_entity.type
_entity.pdbx_description
1 polymer ?
#
loop_
_entity_poly.entity_id
_entity_poly.type
_entity_poly.pdbx_seq_one_letter_code
_entity_poly.pdbx_strand_id
1 'polypeptide(L)' 'MVGSFSNLEESQHPCLPSQWKSIQPVFHIALLEPVKTSTIPNWHQDPPPSIIIEEEEEWEVSQILDSNIKRGKFWHLV' A
#
# COMPACT_ATOMS: atom_id res chain seq x y z
N MET A 1 10.06 36.37 15.27
CA MET A 1 9.51 35.42 16.25
C MET A 1 9.46 34.08 15.54
N VAL A 2 10.42 33.21 15.86
CA VAL A 2 10.55 31.88 15.24
C VAL A 2 9.43 30.99 15.78
N GLY A 3 8.53 30.56 14.92
CA GLY A 3 7.56 29.51 15.23
C GLY A 3 8.01 28.25 14.53
N SER A 4 8.85 27.47 15.19
CA SER A 4 9.24 26.15 14.72
C SER A 4 7.99 25.26 14.69
N PHE A 5 7.52 24.88 13.50
CA PHE A 5 6.59 23.77 13.35
C PHE A 5 7.41 22.49 13.46
N SER A 6 7.64 22.04 14.70
CA SER A 6 8.16 20.72 14.97
C SER A 6 7.24 19.68 14.33
N ASN A 7 7.79 18.94 13.36
CA ASN A 7 7.17 17.79 12.73
C ASN A 7 6.67 16.83 13.81
N LEU A 8 5.35 16.76 13.98
CA LEU A 8 4.70 15.69 14.71
C LEU A 8 4.36 14.63 13.66
N GLU A 9 5.38 13.89 13.23
CA GLU A 9 5.19 12.62 12.52
C GLU A 9 4.74 11.59 13.57
N GLU A 10 3.54 11.82 14.10
CA GLU A 10 2.87 10.92 15.02
C GLU A 10 2.48 9.71 14.20
N SER A 11 3.14 8.58 14.45
CA SER A 11 2.82 7.28 13.89
C SER A 11 1.35 6.99 14.17
N GLN A 12 0.50 7.32 13.21
CA GLN A 12 -0.92 7.06 13.28
C GLN A 12 -1.11 5.55 13.07
N HIS A 13 -0.80 4.75 14.09
CA HIS A 13 -1.32 3.39 14.18
C HIS A 13 -2.81 3.54 14.52
N PRO A 14 -3.74 3.30 13.58
CA PRO A 14 -5.16 3.44 13.86
C PRO A 14 -5.55 2.34 14.85
N CYS A 15 -5.58 2.67 16.14
CA CYS A 15 -6.13 1.80 17.15
C CYS A 15 -7.65 1.79 16.95
N LEU A 16 -8.19 0.69 16.42
CA LEU A 16 -9.62 0.54 16.24
C LEU A 16 -10.32 0.61 17.61
N PRO A 17 -11.43 1.36 17.75
CA PRO A 17 -12.21 1.40 18.97
C PRO A 17 -12.56 -0.01 19.46
N SER A 18 -12.60 -0.24 20.78
CA SER A 18 -12.81 -1.60 21.34
C SER A 18 -14.08 -2.30 20.86
N GLN A 19 -15.10 -1.52 20.47
CA GLN A 19 -16.35 -2.01 19.87
C GLN A 19 -16.17 -2.63 18.47
N TRP A 20 -15.07 -2.34 17.79
CA TRP A 20 -14.80 -2.71 16.40
C TRP A 20 -13.70 -3.77 16.26
N LYS A 21 -13.32 -4.41 17.37
CA LYS A 21 -12.35 -5.52 17.39
C LYS A 21 -12.75 -6.73 16.53
N SER A 22 -14.04 -6.86 16.19
CA SER A 22 -14.54 -7.91 15.29
C SER A 22 -14.45 -7.54 13.81
N ILE A 23 -14.17 -6.28 13.47
CA ILE A 23 -13.93 -5.86 12.09
C ILE A 23 -12.51 -6.29 11.74
N GLN A 24 -12.39 -7.34 10.94
CA GLN A 24 -11.11 -7.83 10.47
C GLN A 24 -10.51 -6.80 9.50
N PRO A 25 -9.28 -6.31 9.71
CA PRO A 25 -8.62 -5.43 8.74
C PRO A 25 -8.28 -6.17 7.44
N VAL A 26 -8.29 -7.50 7.46
CA VAL A 26 -8.04 -8.37 6.31
C VAL A 26 -9.37 -8.68 5.63
N PHE A 27 -9.62 -8.08 4.46
CA PHE A 27 -10.76 -8.40 3.61
C PHE A 27 -10.36 -9.44 2.54
N HIS A 28 -11.32 -10.26 2.10
CA HIS A 28 -11.11 -11.17 0.97
C HIS A 28 -11.19 -10.41 -0.35
N ILE A 29 -10.12 -10.44 -1.14
CA ILE A 29 -10.00 -9.70 -2.42
C ILE A 29 -11.14 -10.04 -3.39
N ALA A 30 -11.63 -11.29 -3.37
CA ALA A 30 -12.73 -11.74 -4.22
C ALA A 30 -14.08 -11.04 -3.95
N LEU A 31 -14.21 -10.34 -2.83
CA LEU A 31 -15.41 -9.56 -2.47
C LEU A 31 -15.30 -8.09 -2.89
N LEU A 32 -14.16 -7.64 -3.39
CA LEU A 32 -13.99 -6.26 -3.83
C LEU A 32 -14.63 -6.05 -5.21
N GLU A 33 -15.29 -4.91 -5.37
CA GLU A 33 -15.70 -4.40 -6.68
C GLU A 33 -14.63 -3.44 -7.24
N PRO A 34 -14.46 -3.37 -8.57
CA PRO A 34 -13.65 -2.34 -9.20
C PRO A 34 -14.11 -0.93 -8.80
N VAL A 35 -13.16 -0.03 -8.57
CA VAL A 35 -13.44 1.37 -8.24
C VAL A 35 -14.22 2.01 -9.39
N LYS A 36 -15.39 2.57 -9.07
CA LYS A 36 -16.23 3.31 -10.02
C LYS A 36 -15.85 4.79 -9.96
N THR A 37 -15.83 5.44 -11.11
CA THR A 37 -15.67 6.90 -11.17
C THR A 37 -16.84 7.56 -10.44
N SER A 38 -16.56 8.41 -9.46
CA SER A 38 -17.60 9.13 -8.73
C SER A 38 -18.35 10.06 -9.68
N THR A 39 -19.68 9.98 -9.67
CA THR A 39 -20.55 10.91 -10.40
C THR A 39 -20.79 12.20 -9.61
N ILE A 40 -20.31 12.27 -8.36
CA ILE A 40 -20.51 13.44 -7.50
C ILE A 40 -19.57 14.57 -7.97
N PRO A 41 -20.10 15.76 -8.30
CA PRO A 41 -19.27 16.89 -8.70
C PRO A 41 -18.31 17.26 -7.57
N ASN A 42 -17.05 17.52 -7.92
CA ASN A 42 -15.94 17.81 -7.01
C ASN A 42 -15.48 16.65 -6.10
N TRP A 43 -15.93 15.41 -6.34
CA TRP A 43 -15.34 14.25 -5.69
C TRP A 43 -14.07 13.82 -6.44
N HIS A 44 -12.95 14.44 -6.10
CA HIS A 44 -11.62 13.99 -6.51
C HIS A 44 -11.02 13.18 -5.35
N GLN A 45 -10.71 11.90 -5.58
CA GLN A 45 -9.93 11.12 -4.64
C GLN A 45 -8.47 11.22 -5.08
N ASP A 46 -7.68 11.99 -4.34
CA ASP A 46 -6.24 12.03 -4.59
C ASP A 46 -5.66 10.62 -4.36
N PRO A 47 -4.69 10.19 -5.20
CA PRO A 47 -4.01 8.92 -4.97
C PRO A 47 -3.37 8.94 -3.57
N PRO A 48 -3.33 7.78 -2.87
CA PRO A 48 -2.63 7.69 -1.61
C PRO A 48 -1.16 8.13 -1.80
N PRO A 49 -0.57 8.82 -0.81
CA PRO A 49 0.82 9.23 -0.90
C PRO A 49 1.71 8.00 -1.07
N SER A 50 2.73 8.11 -1.91
CA SER A 50 3.76 7.08 -2.05
C SER A 50 4.46 6.91 -0.69
N ILE A 51 4.45 5.68 -0.18
CA ILE A 51 5.18 5.33 1.03
C ILE A 51 6.62 5.06 0.59
N ILE A 52 7.56 5.89 1.05
CA ILE A 52 8.99 5.65 0.88
C ILE A 52 9.38 4.64 1.97
N ILE A 53 9.65 3.40 1.58
CA ILE A 53 10.13 2.37 2.51
C ILE A 53 11.64 2.58 2.63
N GLU A 54 12.09 3.34 3.62
CA GLU A 54 13.51 3.74 3.78
C GLU A 54 14.49 2.62 4.15
N GLU A 55 14.05 1.35 4.20
CA GLU A 55 14.89 0.24 4.67
C GLU A 55 14.98 -0.98 3.76
N GLU A 56 14.34 -0.97 2.58
CA GLU A 56 14.58 -2.03 1.58
C GLU A 56 15.47 -1.50 0.46
N GLU A 57 16.66 -2.10 0.32
CA GLU A 57 17.55 -1.83 -0.81
C GLU A 57 16.88 -2.32 -2.09
N GLU A 58 16.27 -1.40 -2.84
CA GLU A 58 15.67 -1.67 -4.13
C GLU A 58 16.77 -1.83 -5.19
N TRP A 59 16.79 -2.98 -5.86
CA TRP A 59 17.72 -3.25 -6.97
C TRP A 59 16.97 -3.20 -8.29
N GLU A 60 17.49 -2.46 -9.27
CA GLU A 60 16.98 -2.50 -10.64
C GLU A 60 17.46 -3.78 -11.35
N VAL A 61 16.53 -4.63 -11.77
CA VAL A 61 16.83 -5.84 -12.54
C VAL A 61 17.22 -5.45 -13.97
N SER A 62 18.50 -5.61 -14.32
CA SER A 62 18.99 -5.29 -15.67
C SER A 62 18.46 -6.26 -16.74
N GLN A 63 18.46 -7.56 -16.45
CA GLN A 63 17.95 -8.60 -17.34
C GLN A 63 17.67 -9.89 -16.57
N ILE A 64 16.70 -10.68 -17.02
CA ILE A 64 16.47 -12.04 -16.52
C ILE A 64 17.37 -13.01 -17.32
N LEU A 65 18.21 -13.76 -16.62
CA LEU A 65 19.13 -14.73 -17.23
C LEU A 65 18.44 -16.05 -17.60
N ASP A 66 17.56 -16.53 -16.73
CA ASP A 66 16.81 -17.77 -16.95
C ASP A 66 15.43 -17.69 -16.29
N SER A 67 14.45 -18.39 -16.84
CA SER A 67 13.12 -18.48 -16.27
C SER A 67 12.52 -19.86 -16.47
N ASN A 68 11.85 -20.39 -15.44
CA ASN A 68 11.31 -21.74 -15.45
C ASN A 68 10.01 -21.82 -14.64
N ILE A 69 9.10 -22.70 -15.04
CA ILE A 69 7.85 -22.96 -14.31
C ILE A 69 7.94 -24.34 -13.65
N LYS A 70 7.95 -24.37 -12.32
CA LYS A 70 7.94 -25.61 -11.53
C LYS A 70 6.69 -25.67 -10.67
N ARG A 71 5.91 -26.75 -10.79
CA ARG A 71 4.65 -26.97 -10.04
C ARG A 71 3.67 -25.80 -10.13
N GLY A 72 3.58 -25.17 -11.31
CA GLY A 72 2.69 -24.02 -11.55
C GLY A 72 3.20 -22.68 -11.00
N LYS A 73 4.41 -22.63 -10.44
CA LYS A 73 5.04 -21.38 -9.97
C LYS A 73 6.18 -20.97 -10.91
N PHE A 74 6.19 -19.70 -11.29
CA PHE A 74 7.25 -19.07 -12.08
C PHE A 74 8.47 -18.77 -11.20
N TRP A 75 9.62 -19.23 -11.66
CA TRP A 75 10.93 -18.99 -11.08
C TRP A 75 11.77 -18.26 -12.12
N HIS A 76 12.60 -17.33 -11.67
CA HIS A 76 13.52 -16.61 -12.53
C HIS A 76 14.86 -16.44 -11.82
N LEU A 77 15.92 -16.43 -12.62
CA LEU A 77 17.28 -16.10 -12.22
C LEU A 77 17.55 -14.67 -12.68
N VAL A 78 17.80 -13.80 -11.72
CA VAL A 78 18.31 -12.44 -11.93
C VAL A 78 19.81 -12.48 -11.82
#